data_AF-V9LDW8-F1
#
_entry.id   AF-V9LDW8-F1
#
_cell.length_a   1.000
_cell.length_b   1.000
_cell.length_c   1.000
_cell.angle_alpha   90.00
_cell.angle_beta   90.00
_cell.angle_gamma   90.00
#
_symmetry.space_group_name_H-M   'P 1'
#
loop_
_entity.id
_entity.type
_entity.pdbx_description
1 polymer ?
#
loop_
_entity_poly.entity_id
_entity_poly.type
_entity_poly.pdbx_seq_one_letter_code
_entity_poly.pdbx_strand_id
1 'polypeptide(L)'
;SALKFKERDLLEGTFTFWRNPDQKVFQINKLWDLRNRKYLGIRYDSRKGVYDWDLHMKLHERGAVVINNQEYLRWREQGFAFEVREGVYDVPNKTLASGLLVNHKGEKVAARGFWGDIVTSPFIAFGIETEEKSLLKTANGIHVKTAQNISHYNITALFHELVTREKYSPMEQPSQATLCEIFEEEPTKVETANDPHNTKNKSTDNPEEQHDVMKEKVQAEVQENKLMGDKMS
;
A
#
# COMPACT_ATOMS: atom_id res chain seq x y z
N SER A 1 -34.02 12.91 13.39
CA SER A 1 -32.58 12.95 13.73
C SER A 1 -32.43 13.76 15.03
N ALA A 2 -31.62 13.29 15.97
CA ALA A 2 -31.37 13.95 17.26
C ALA A 2 -30.25 15.02 17.21
N LEU A 3 -29.71 15.32 16.02
CA LEU A 3 -28.58 16.24 15.84
C LEU A 3 -29.03 17.70 15.73
N LYS A 4 -28.32 18.59 16.43
CA LYS A 4 -28.53 20.04 16.35
C LYS A 4 -28.15 20.56 14.96
N PHE A 5 -28.70 21.70 14.55
CA PHE A 5 -28.39 22.30 13.24
C PHE A 5 -26.88 22.51 13.03
N LYS A 6 -26.19 23.08 14.02
CA LYS A 6 -24.73 23.27 13.98
C LYS A 6 -23.93 21.98 13.76
N GLU A 7 -24.37 20.87 14.37
CA GLU A 7 -23.70 19.58 14.22
C GLU A 7 -23.88 19.02 12.81
N ARG A 8 -25.07 19.22 12.22
CA ARG A 8 -25.35 18.86 10.84
C ARG A 8 -24.47 19.64 9.86
N ASP A 9 -24.33 20.95 10.05
CA ASP A 9 -23.48 21.79 9.19
C ASP A 9 -22.00 21.39 9.27
N LEU A 10 -21.52 21.03 10.48
CA LEU A 10 -20.15 20.54 10.68
C LEU A 10 -19.92 19.20 9.99
N LEU A 11 -20.88 18.28 10.08
CA LEU A 11 -20.82 16.99 9.40
C LEU A 11 -20.86 17.16 7.88
N GLU A 12 -21.74 18.01 7.36
CA GLU A 12 -21.82 18.34 5.93
C GLU A 12 -20.49 18.91 5.43
N GLY A 13 -19.88 19.85 6.17
CA GLY A 13 -18.58 20.42 5.84
C GLY A 13 -17.45 19.39 5.87
N THR A 14 -17.54 18.38 6.74
CA THR A 14 -16.56 17.29 6.84
C THR A 14 -16.72 16.31 5.68
N PHE A 15 -17.94 15.86 5.39
CA PHE A 15 -18.21 14.95 4.27
C PHE A 15 -17.94 15.58 2.91
N THR A 16 -18.22 16.88 2.75
CA THR A 16 -17.87 17.63 1.54
C THR A 16 -16.36 17.71 1.35
N PHE A 17 -15.60 17.88 2.43
CA PHE A 17 -14.14 17.83 2.38
C PHE A 17 -13.61 16.43 2.03
N TRP A 18 -14.15 15.36 2.61
CA TRP A 18 -13.73 13.98 2.29
C TRP A 18 -14.03 13.60 0.83
N ARG A 19 -15.17 14.04 0.29
CA ARG A 19 -15.57 13.79 -1.10
C ARG A 19 -14.79 14.62 -2.12
N ASN A 20 -14.05 15.64 -1.71
CA ASN A 20 -13.31 16.48 -2.64
C ASN A 20 -12.20 15.65 -3.33
N PRO A 21 -12.17 15.55 -4.67
CA PRO A 21 -11.15 14.75 -5.37
C PRO A 21 -9.78 15.44 -5.42
N ASP A 22 -9.70 16.75 -5.19
CA ASP A 22 -8.44 17.48 -5.26
C ASP A 22 -7.48 17.04 -4.14
N GLN A 23 -6.30 16.59 -4.54
CA GLN A 23 -5.21 16.20 -3.65
C GLN A 23 -4.54 17.42 -3.02
N LYS A 24 -4.57 18.59 -3.69
CA LYS A 24 -3.94 19.83 -3.19
C LYS A 24 -4.60 20.36 -1.94
N VAL A 25 -5.88 20.03 -1.73
CA VAL A 25 -6.68 20.41 -0.57
C VAL A 25 -6.14 19.80 0.73
N PHE A 26 -5.45 18.66 0.65
CA PHE A 26 -4.88 18.00 1.83
C PHE A 26 -3.52 17.38 1.53
N GLN A 27 -2.47 18.21 1.63
CA GLN A 27 -1.08 17.82 1.34
C GLN A 27 -0.46 17.13 2.56
N ILE A 28 -0.77 15.84 2.76
CA ILE A 28 -0.36 15.07 3.93
C ILE A 28 1.16 15.12 4.19
N ASN A 29 1.99 15.02 3.14
CA ASN A 29 3.45 15.05 3.27
C ASN A 29 3.94 16.34 3.94
N LYS A 30 3.38 17.49 3.55
CA LYS A 30 3.73 18.79 4.15
C LYS A 30 3.20 18.91 5.58
N LEU A 31 1.98 18.44 5.82
CA LEU A 31 1.37 18.48 7.15
C LEU A 31 2.12 17.57 8.14
N TRP A 32 2.57 16.40 7.69
CA TRP A 32 3.40 15.48 8.45
C TRP A 32 4.75 16.13 8.81
N ASP A 33 5.41 16.75 7.83
CA ASP A 33 6.68 17.44 8.06
C ASP A 33 6.54 18.61 9.04
N LEU A 34 5.55 19.48 8.84
CA LEU A 34 5.25 20.59 9.75
C LEU A 34 5.01 20.11 11.18
N ARG A 35 4.35 18.95 11.31
CA ARG A 35 4.11 18.36 12.62
C ARG A 35 5.38 17.80 13.25
N ASN A 36 6.23 17.13 12.47
CA ASN A 36 7.55 16.70 12.93
C ASN A 36 8.41 17.88 13.38
N ARG A 37 8.45 18.98 12.61
CA ARG A 37 9.15 20.22 12.98
C ARG A 37 8.64 20.79 14.29
N LYS A 38 7.32 20.89 14.43
CA LYS A 38 6.70 21.39 15.67
C LYS A 38 6.99 20.50 16.88
N TYR A 39 6.97 19.17 16.69
CA TYR A 39 7.21 18.21 17.77
C TYR A 39 8.68 18.16 18.21
N LEU A 40 9.62 18.16 17.25
CA LEU A 40 11.05 18.01 17.52
C LEU A 40 11.73 19.34 17.85
N GLY A 41 11.20 20.46 17.35
CA GLY A 41 11.78 21.79 17.51
C GLY A 41 13.22 21.82 16.98
N ILE A 42 14.15 22.28 17.82
CA ILE A 42 15.58 22.39 17.51
C ILE A 42 16.19 21.05 17.08
N ARG A 43 15.65 19.92 17.56
CA ARG A 43 16.17 18.58 17.24
C ARG A 43 15.72 18.04 15.88
N TYR A 44 14.96 18.81 15.10
CA TYR A 44 14.45 18.38 13.80
C TYR A 44 15.59 18.09 12.81
N ASP A 45 16.67 18.86 12.85
CA ASP A 45 17.82 18.64 11.95
C ASP A 45 18.56 17.34 12.28
N SER A 46 18.56 16.95 13.55
CA SER A 46 19.10 15.69 14.06
C SER A 46 18.04 14.61 14.29
N ARG A 47 16.89 14.68 13.59
CA ARG A 47 15.70 13.86 13.90
C ARG A 47 15.93 12.36 13.85
N LYS A 48 16.79 11.86 12.96
CA LYS A 48 17.10 10.43 12.84
C LYS A 48 17.63 9.85 14.15
N GLY A 49 18.53 10.59 14.83
CA GLY A 49 19.03 10.18 16.14
C GLY A 49 17.96 10.23 17.23
N VAL A 50 17.02 11.17 17.14
CA VAL A 50 15.86 11.23 18.06
C VAL A 50 14.93 10.03 17.84
N TYR A 51 14.70 9.64 16.58
CA TYR A 51 13.87 8.48 16.25
C TYR A 51 14.49 7.19 16.77
N ASP A 52 15.80 7.02 16.57
CA ASP A 52 16.53 5.86 17.09
C ASP A 52 16.46 5.78 18.63
N TRP A 53 16.63 6.91 19.31
CA TRP A 53 16.50 6.98 20.76
C TRP A 53 15.06 6.70 21.22
N ASP A 54 14.05 7.27 20.56
CA ASP A 54 12.63 7.01 20.84
C ASP A 54 12.30 5.51 20.68
N LEU A 55 12.84 4.84 19.66
CA LEU A 55 12.64 3.40 19.46
C LEU A 55 13.23 2.59 20.61
N HIS A 56 14.53 2.73 20.86
CA HIS A 56 15.21 1.88 21.84
C HIS A 56 14.79 2.19 23.28
N MET A 57 14.66 3.48 23.62
CA MET A 57 14.44 3.89 25.02
C MET A 57 12.97 4.04 25.39
N LYS A 58 12.06 4.28 24.43
CA LYS A 58 10.62 4.37 24.75
C LYS A 58 9.81 3.17 24.30
N LEU A 59 10.16 2.52 23.20
CA LEU A 59 9.39 1.39 22.67
C LEU A 59 9.99 0.06 23.13
N HIS A 60 11.27 -0.19 22.88
CA HIS A 60 11.91 -1.47 23.22
C HIS A 60 11.97 -1.70 24.73
N GLU A 61 12.32 -0.69 25.53
CA GLU A 61 12.27 -0.78 27.01
C GLU A 61 10.88 -1.16 27.55
N ARG A 62 9.82 -0.89 26.77
CA ARG A 62 8.43 -1.23 27.12
C ARG A 62 7.94 -2.52 26.48
N GLY A 63 8.83 -3.33 25.92
CA GLY A 63 8.51 -4.65 25.35
C GLY A 63 8.21 -4.65 23.84
N ALA A 64 8.27 -3.51 23.15
CA ALA A 64 8.00 -3.43 21.72
C ALA A 64 9.22 -3.77 20.84
N VAL A 65 10.02 -4.76 21.25
CA VAL A 65 11.32 -5.14 20.61
C VAL A 65 11.14 -5.68 19.19
N VAL A 66 9.93 -6.17 18.88
CA VAL A 66 9.52 -6.66 17.55
C VAL A 66 9.59 -5.56 16.47
N ILE A 67 9.41 -4.29 16.86
CA ILE A 67 9.44 -3.16 15.94
C ILE A 67 10.89 -2.94 15.51
N ASN A 68 11.16 -3.16 14.23
CA ASN A 68 12.51 -2.96 13.69
C ASN A 68 12.79 -1.47 13.41
N ASN A 69 14.08 -1.13 13.30
CA ASN A 69 14.51 0.25 13.10
C ASN A 69 14.03 0.83 11.75
N GLN A 70 14.05 0.03 10.69
CA GLN A 70 13.68 0.49 9.34
C GLN A 70 12.19 0.87 9.25
N GLU A 71 11.30 0.01 9.76
CA GLU A 71 9.85 0.24 9.83
C GLU A 71 9.55 1.47 10.68
N TYR A 72 10.20 1.59 11.84
CA TYR A 72 9.98 2.74 12.72
C TYR A 72 10.49 4.06 12.13
N LEU A 73 11.69 4.07 11.55
CA LEU A 73 12.28 5.24 10.93
C LEU A 73 11.44 5.69 9.73
N ARG A 74 11.00 4.75 8.90
CA ARG A 74 10.11 5.04 7.75
C ARG A 74 8.79 5.65 8.22
N TRP A 75 8.17 5.07 9.25
CA TRP A 75 6.98 5.63 9.86
C TRP A 75 7.22 7.06 10.36
N ARG A 76 8.30 7.31 11.11
CA ARG A 76 8.60 8.64 11.67
C ARG A 76 8.85 9.70 10.59
N GLU A 77 9.59 9.34 9.54
CA GLU A 77 9.89 10.26 8.42
C GLU A 77 8.67 10.52 7.52
N GLN A 78 7.93 9.47 7.13
CA GLN A 78 6.94 9.57 6.05
C GLN A 78 5.48 9.32 6.48
N GLY A 79 5.26 8.73 7.66
CA GLY A 79 3.93 8.32 8.11
C GLY A 79 3.42 7.01 7.49
N PHE A 80 4.32 6.20 6.91
CA PHE A 80 3.98 4.88 6.39
C PHE A 80 4.43 3.78 7.35
N ALA A 81 3.47 3.04 7.90
CA ALA A 81 3.73 1.94 8.84
C ALA A 81 3.70 0.56 8.15
N PHE A 82 2.67 0.30 7.35
CA PHE A 82 2.47 -0.99 6.69
C PHE A 82 2.57 -0.82 5.18
N GLU A 83 3.56 -1.47 4.58
CA GLU A 83 3.77 -1.45 3.14
C GLU A 83 3.03 -2.59 2.46
N VAL A 84 2.14 -2.25 1.53
CA VAL A 84 1.57 -3.22 0.60
C VAL A 84 2.51 -3.31 -0.59
N ARG A 85 2.87 -4.55 -0.99
CA ARG A 85 3.70 -4.79 -2.16
C ARG A 85 3.01 -4.14 -3.38
N GLU A 86 3.77 -3.30 -4.11
CA GLU A 86 3.30 -2.55 -5.29
C GLU A 86 2.23 -1.47 -5.00
N GLY A 87 2.01 -1.12 -3.73
CA GLY A 87 1.08 -0.05 -3.34
C GLY A 87 1.60 1.34 -3.69
N VAL A 88 0.87 2.08 -4.53
CA VAL A 88 1.12 3.50 -4.78
C VAL A 88 0.35 4.32 -3.73
N TYR A 89 1.06 5.05 -2.88
CA TYR A 89 0.49 5.87 -1.80
C TYR A 89 0.30 7.34 -2.21
N ASP A 90 -0.49 7.57 -3.26
CA ASP A 90 -0.72 8.90 -3.85
C ASP A 90 -1.98 9.60 -3.29
N VAL A 91 -2.96 8.84 -2.80
CA VAL A 91 -4.19 9.38 -2.20
C VAL A 91 -4.05 9.51 -0.68
N PRO A 92 -4.16 10.73 -0.11
CA PRO A 92 -4.05 10.92 1.33
C PRO A 92 -5.34 10.53 2.04
N ASN A 93 -5.23 9.90 3.22
CA ASN A 93 -6.38 9.63 4.07
C ASN A 93 -6.89 10.91 4.74
N LYS A 94 -8.02 11.43 4.26
CA LYS A 94 -8.66 12.67 4.73
C LYS A 94 -9.43 12.51 6.05
N THR A 95 -9.67 11.29 6.53
CA THR A 95 -10.43 11.07 7.79
C THR A 95 -9.65 11.49 9.02
N LEU A 96 -8.31 11.52 8.94
CA LEU A 96 -7.42 11.99 9.99
C LEU A 96 -7.14 13.51 9.94
N ALA A 97 -7.76 14.22 8.99
CA ALA A 97 -7.71 15.66 8.96
C ALA A 97 -8.65 16.22 10.02
N SER A 98 -8.12 17.09 10.88
CA SER A 98 -8.94 17.84 11.84
C SER A 98 -8.77 19.34 11.63
N GLY A 99 -9.89 20.06 11.72
CA GLY A 99 -9.93 21.51 11.66
C GLY A 99 -9.56 22.12 13.00
N LEU A 100 -8.56 22.99 13.01
CA LEU A 100 -8.23 23.82 14.16
C LEU A 100 -8.32 25.30 13.76
N LEU A 101 -8.82 26.13 14.68
CA LEU A 101 -8.67 27.57 14.56
C LEU A 101 -7.23 27.93 14.91
N VAL A 102 -6.45 28.29 13.89
CA VAL A 102 -5.07 28.72 14.05
C VAL A 102 -5.05 30.25 14.04
N ASN A 103 -4.31 30.86 14.96
CA ASN A 103 -4.09 32.30 14.93
C ASN A 103 -3.02 32.59 13.86
N HIS A 104 -3.42 33.27 12.79
CA HIS A 104 -2.54 33.73 11.73
C HIS A 104 -2.57 35.26 11.70
N LYS A 105 -1.43 35.90 12.01
CA LYS A 105 -1.28 37.36 12.01
C LYS A 105 -2.30 38.12 12.89
N GLY A 106 -2.77 37.51 13.97
CA GLY A 106 -3.76 38.11 14.88
C GLY A 106 -5.20 37.69 14.59
N GLU A 107 -5.48 37.05 13.46
CA GLU A 107 -6.80 36.55 13.08
C GLU A 107 -6.94 35.04 13.29
N LYS A 108 -8.10 34.59 13.77
CA LYS A 108 -8.39 33.15 13.89
C LYS A 108 -8.88 32.61 12.55
N VAL A 109 -7.99 31.90 11.85
CA VAL A 109 -8.29 31.25 10.57
C VAL A 109 -8.54 29.77 10.82
N ALA A 110 -9.63 29.24 10.27
CA ALA A 110 -9.89 27.80 10.28
C ALA A 110 -8.92 27.10 9.33
N ALA A 111 -7.96 26.35 9.88
CA ALA A 111 -7.00 25.57 9.11
C ALA A 111 -7.21 24.08 9.39
N ARG A 112 -7.21 23.26 8.34
CA ARG A 112 -7.20 21.80 8.50
C ARG A 112 -5.76 21.31 8.55
N GLY A 113 -5.47 20.46 9.53
CA GLY A 113 -4.15 19.86 9.73
C GLY A 113 -4.23 18.36 9.98
N PHE A 114 -3.08 17.71 9.97
CA PHE A 114 -2.96 16.31 10.41
C PHE A 114 -2.71 16.26 11.91
N TRP A 115 -3.55 15.52 12.64
CA TRP A 115 -3.50 15.43 14.10
C TRP A 115 -3.49 13.98 14.62
N GLY A 116 -3.19 12.99 13.78
CA GLY A 116 -3.07 11.56 14.16
C GLY A 116 -1.92 11.27 15.14
N ASP A 117 -1.33 10.09 15.15
CA ASP A 117 -0.06 9.89 15.89
C ASP A 117 1.14 10.07 14.94
N ILE A 118 2.27 10.55 15.46
CA ILE A 118 3.57 10.61 14.75
C ILE A 118 4.72 10.01 15.54
N VAL A 119 4.49 9.48 16.74
CA VAL A 119 5.55 9.03 17.66
C VAL A 119 5.48 7.53 17.86
N THR A 120 4.33 7.03 18.30
CA THR A 120 4.20 5.66 18.78
C THR A 120 4.01 4.63 17.67
N SER A 121 3.46 5.04 16.52
CA SER A 121 3.11 4.21 15.36
C SER A 121 1.94 3.26 15.62
N PRO A 122 1.23 2.82 14.56
CA PRO A 122 0.16 1.82 14.71
C PRO A 122 0.69 0.43 15.06
N PHE A 123 2.01 0.20 15.05
CA PHE A 123 2.61 -1.07 15.46
C PHE A 123 2.26 -1.46 16.88
N ILE A 124 2.05 -0.48 17.79
CA ILE A 124 1.69 -0.79 19.17
C ILE A 124 0.32 -1.46 19.27
N ALA A 125 -0.62 -1.08 18.40
CA ALA A 125 -1.98 -1.57 18.47
C ALA A 125 -2.11 -3.02 17.98
N PHE A 126 -1.36 -3.40 16.93
CA PHE A 126 -1.56 -4.68 16.25
C PHE A 126 -0.27 -5.47 15.98
N GLY A 127 0.91 -4.90 16.22
CA GLY A 127 2.19 -5.44 15.76
C GLY A 127 3.14 -5.95 16.84
N ILE A 128 2.76 -5.88 18.12
CA ILE A 128 3.60 -6.33 19.25
C ILE A 128 3.21 -7.73 19.72
N GLU A 129 1.91 -7.95 19.96
CA GLU A 129 1.38 -9.17 20.55
C GLU A 129 0.60 -9.97 19.51
N THR A 130 0.62 -11.29 19.59
CA THR A 130 -0.17 -12.16 18.71
C THR A 130 -0.42 -13.51 19.37
N GLU A 131 -1.54 -14.14 19.02
CA GLU A 131 -1.81 -15.51 19.42
C GLU A 131 -0.91 -16.52 18.69
N GLU A 132 -0.47 -16.17 17.48
CA GLU A 132 0.35 -17.02 16.63
C GLU A 132 1.83 -16.88 17.01
N LYS A 133 2.25 -17.67 17.99
CA LYS A 133 3.61 -17.62 18.57
C LYS A 133 4.71 -17.86 17.54
N SER A 134 4.42 -18.50 16.40
CA SER A 134 5.41 -18.69 15.34
C SER A 134 5.91 -17.38 14.73
N LEU A 135 5.10 -16.31 14.77
CA LEU A 135 5.48 -14.98 14.30
C LEU A 135 6.42 -14.25 15.27
N LEU A 136 6.45 -14.65 16.55
CA LEU A 136 7.32 -14.05 17.56
C LEU A 136 8.71 -14.71 17.64
N LYS A 137 8.98 -15.69 16.77
CA LYS A 137 10.27 -16.39 16.73
C LYS A 137 11.43 -15.43 16.47
N THR A 138 12.50 -15.63 17.22
CA THR A 138 13.76 -14.91 17.08
C THR A 138 14.86 -15.83 16.55
N ALA A 139 15.75 -15.28 15.73
CA ALA A 139 16.97 -15.92 15.27
C ALA A 139 18.13 -14.97 15.56
N ASN A 140 19.17 -15.45 16.26
CA ASN A 140 20.31 -14.63 16.69
C ASN A 140 19.90 -13.36 17.48
N GLY A 141 18.85 -13.46 18.30
CA GLY A 141 18.33 -12.33 19.10
C GLY A 141 17.53 -11.29 18.29
N ILE A 142 17.29 -11.52 17.00
CA ILE A 142 16.50 -10.63 16.13
C ILE A 142 15.20 -11.33 15.76
N HIS A 143 14.07 -10.60 15.77
CA HIS A 143 12.79 -11.14 15.34
C HIS A 143 12.81 -11.47 13.83
N VAL A 144 12.40 -12.71 13.50
CA VAL A 144 12.39 -13.19 12.10
C VAL A 144 11.26 -12.53 11.31
N LYS A 145 10.13 -12.26 11.96
CA LYS A 145 8.98 -11.57 11.37
C LYS A 145 8.89 -10.16 11.92
N THR A 146 8.44 -9.24 11.08
CA THR A 146 8.32 -7.83 11.43
C THR A 146 6.96 -7.50 12.04
N ALA A 147 6.83 -6.30 12.62
CA ALA A 147 5.57 -5.83 13.21
C ALA A 147 4.44 -5.76 12.16
N GLN A 148 4.78 -5.54 10.89
CA GLN A 148 3.83 -5.61 9.78
C GLN A 148 3.24 -7.02 9.60
N ASN A 149 4.07 -8.08 9.63
CA ASN A 149 3.58 -9.45 9.46
C ASN A 149 2.62 -9.84 10.59
N ILE A 150 2.95 -9.44 11.82
CA ILE A 150 2.12 -9.68 12.99
C ILE A 150 0.80 -8.90 12.89
N SER A 151 0.87 -7.63 12.51
CA SER A 151 -0.34 -6.81 12.31
C SER A 151 -1.24 -7.38 11.23
N HIS A 152 -0.67 -7.87 10.13
CA HIS A 152 -1.42 -8.52 9.06
C HIS A 152 -2.16 -9.76 9.56
N TYR A 153 -1.48 -10.65 10.30
CA TYR A 153 -2.10 -11.83 10.87
C TYR A 153 -3.22 -11.45 11.86
N ASN A 154 -2.93 -10.57 12.81
CA ASN A 154 -3.88 -10.19 13.85
C ASN A 154 -5.15 -9.52 13.29
N ILE A 155 -4.98 -8.61 12.34
CA ILE A 155 -6.12 -7.93 11.69
C ILE A 155 -6.92 -8.94 10.87
N THR A 156 -6.26 -9.85 10.15
CA THR A 156 -6.93 -10.90 9.37
C THR A 156 -7.72 -11.84 10.29
N ALA A 157 -7.11 -12.27 11.40
CA ALA A 157 -7.75 -13.11 12.39
C ALA A 157 -8.98 -12.42 13.01
N LEU A 158 -8.84 -11.16 13.39
CA LEU A 158 -9.92 -10.36 13.96
C LEU A 158 -11.10 -10.23 12.98
N PHE A 159 -10.85 -9.93 11.71
CA PHE A 159 -11.92 -9.82 10.71
C PHE A 159 -12.56 -11.18 10.41
N HIS A 160 -11.78 -12.25 10.34
CA HIS A 160 -12.31 -13.60 10.16
C HIS A 160 -13.26 -13.96 11.31
N GLU A 161 -12.80 -13.86 12.54
CA GLU A 161 -13.59 -14.17 13.74
C GLU A 161 -14.84 -13.31 13.86
N LEU A 162 -14.78 -12.04 13.45
CA LEU A 162 -15.95 -11.16 13.45
C LEU A 162 -17.03 -11.61 12.44
N VAL A 163 -16.63 -12.15 11.30
CA VAL A 163 -17.54 -12.59 10.22
C VAL A 163 -18.04 -14.01 10.46
N THR A 164 -17.16 -14.95 10.77
CA THR A 164 -17.47 -16.39 10.86
C THR A 164 -17.84 -16.84 12.27
N ARG A 165 -17.44 -16.08 13.30
CA ARG A 165 -17.49 -16.46 14.73
C ARG A 165 -16.65 -17.69 15.07
N GLU A 166 -15.72 -18.06 14.21
CA GLU A 166 -14.80 -19.17 14.38
C GLU A 166 -13.36 -18.66 14.47
N LYS A 167 -12.56 -19.30 15.33
CA LYS A 167 -11.15 -18.95 15.52
C LYS A 167 -10.40 -19.02 14.20
N TYR A 168 -9.63 -17.98 13.89
CA TYR A 168 -8.81 -17.98 12.70
C TYR A 168 -7.69 -19.01 12.81
N SER A 169 -7.62 -19.92 11.84
CA SER A 169 -6.50 -20.84 11.65
C SER A 169 -5.91 -20.58 10.27
N PRO A 170 -4.67 -20.08 10.16
CA PRO A 170 -4.04 -19.94 8.86
C PRO A 170 -3.94 -21.32 8.21
N MET A 171 -4.29 -21.42 6.93
CA MET A 171 -3.99 -22.65 6.17
C MET A 171 -2.49 -22.88 6.24
N GLU A 172 -2.08 -24.08 6.69
CA GLU A 172 -0.68 -24.47 6.65
C GLU A 172 -0.18 -24.33 5.22
N GLN A 173 0.72 -23.37 4.98
CA GLN A 173 1.43 -23.36 3.71
C GLN A 173 2.34 -24.59 3.70
N PRO A 174 2.29 -25.42 2.65
CA PRO A 174 3.17 -26.57 2.56
C PRO A 174 4.61 -26.09 2.69
N SER A 175 5.33 -26.66 3.65
CA SER A 175 6.67 -26.27 4.08
C SER A 175 7.77 -26.57 3.05
N GLN A 176 7.40 -26.99 1.85
CA GLN A 176 8.29 -27.21 0.73
C GLN A 176 7.58 -26.78 -0.55
N ALA A 177 8.14 -25.79 -1.23
CA ALA A 177 7.99 -25.71 -2.67
C ALA A 177 8.69 -26.96 -3.24
N THR A 178 7.95 -28.05 -3.43
CA THR A 178 8.43 -29.18 -4.20
C THR A 178 8.64 -28.67 -5.62
N LEU A 179 9.88 -28.72 -6.09
CA LEU A 179 10.22 -28.44 -7.48
C LEU A 179 9.60 -29.57 -8.30
N CYS A 180 8.40 -29.36 -8.83
CA CYS A 180 7.81 -30.28 -9.79
C CYS A 180 8.48 -29.99 -11.13
N GLU A 181 9.34 -30.90 -11.58
CA GLU A 181 9.77 -30.94 -12.98
C GLU A 181 8.52 -31.14 -13.84
N ILE A 182 8.23 -30.17 -14.69
CA ILE A 182 7.21 -30.29 -15.72
C ILE A 182 7.78 -31.25 -16.75
N PHE A 183 7.36 -32.51 -16.74
CA PHE A 183 7.57 -33.39 -17.88
C PHE A 183 6.58 -32.97 -18.96
N GLU A 184 7.08 -32.50 -20.10
CA GLU A 184 6.29 -32.38 -21.32
C GLU A 184 5.87 -33.79 -21.73
N GLU A 185 4.62 -34.17 -21.46
CA GLU A 185 4.02 -35.34 -22.08
C GLU A 185 3.81 -35.02 -23.57
N GLU A 186 4.53 -35.74 -24.44
CA GLU A 186 4.27 -35.67 -25.88
C GLU A 186 2.82 -36.11 -26.17
N PRO A 187 2.08 -35.38 -27.03
CA PRO A 187 0.70 -35.73 -27.33
C PRO A 187 0.65 -37.06 -28.09
N THR A 188 0.07 -38.06 -27.44
CA THR A 188 -0.26 -39.35 -28.03
C THR A 188 -1.16 -39.16 -29.25
N LYS A 189 -0.74 -39.69 -30.40
CA LYS A 189 -1.51 -39.70 -31.64
C LYS A 189 -2.84 -40.41 -31.41
N VAL A 190 -3.95 -39.69 -31.56
CA VAL A 190 -5.29 -40.28 -31.63
C VAL A 190 -5.53 -40.73 -33.07
N GLU A 191 -5.63 -42.05 -33.27
CA GLU A 191 -6.01 -42.66 -34.54
C GLU A 191 -7.47 -42.37 -34.89
N THR A 192 -7.67 -42.00 -36.15
CA THR A 192 -8.94 -41.67 -36.81
C THR A 192 -9.79 -42.91 -37.11
N ALA A 193 -11.11 -42.81 -36.91
CA ALA A 193 -12.10 -43.66 -37.57
C ALA A 193 -13.39 -42.90 -37.93
N ASN A 194 -13.48 -42.55 -39.22
CA ASN A 194 -14.63 -42.59 -40.14
C ASN A 194 -15.94 -41.79 -39.89
N ASP A 195 -16.08 -40.75 -40.73
CA ASP A 195 -17.24 -40.07 -41.38
C ASP A 195 -18.50 -40.93 -41.70
N PRO A 196 -19.70 -40.38 -42.07
CA PRO A 196 -19.93 -39.10 -42.79
C PRO A 196 -21.22 -38.28 -42.47
N HIS A 197 -21.18 -36.94 -42.63
CA HIS A 197 -22.17 -36.16 -43.43
C HIS A 197 -21.83 -34.64 -43.52
N ASN A 198 -21.31 -34.25 -44.69
CA ASN A 198 -21.57 -33.03 -45.50
C ASN A 198 -22.42 -31.91 -44.82
N THR A 199 -22.03 -30.62 -44.76
CA THR A 199 -21.86 -29.74 -45.93
C THR A 199 -21.15 -28.41 -45.57
N LYS A 200 -20.03 -28.16 -46.27
CA LYS A 200 -19.39 -26.90 -46.74
C LYS A 200 -19.76 -25.54 -46.14
N ASN A 201 -18.73 -24.80 -45.71
CA ASN A 201 -18.26 -23.52 -46.31
C ASN A 201 -16.90 -23.15 -45.68
N LYS A 202 -15.76 -23.41 -46.35
CA LYS A 202 -15.01 -22.53 -47.27
C LYS A 202 -14.43 -21.26 -46.62
N SER A 203 -13.17 -21.31 -46.19
CA SER A 203 -12.06 -20.48 -46.72
C SER A 203 -10.78 -20.73 -45.91
N THR A 204 -9.70 -20.89 -46.65
CA THR A 204 -8.31 -21.19 -46.27
C THR A 204 -7.55 -19.87 -46.12
N ASP A 205 -6.83 -19.66 -45.01
CA ASP A 205 -5.79 -18.63 -44.95
C ASP A 205 -4.46 -19.25 -44.52
N ASN A 206 -3.45 -18.91 -45.32
CA ASN A 206 -2.09 -19.44 -45.36
C ASN A 206 -1.17 -18.54 -44.50
N PRO A 207 -0.18 -19.04 -43.75
CA PRO A 207 0.50 -18.25 -42.70
C PRO A 207 1.67 -17.35 -43.15
N GLU A 208 1.81 -17.00 -44.43
CA GLU A 208 3.00 -16.28 -44.92
C GLU A 208 2.84 -14.76 -45.11
N GLU A 209 1.68 -14.17 -44.84
CA GLU A 209 1.46 -12.71 -45.02
C GLU A 209 1.57 -11.85 -43.73
N GLN A 210 1.99 -12.42 -42.60
CA GLN A 210 2.07 -11.64 -41.34
C GLN A 210 3.42 -10.97 -41.08
N HIS A 211 4.44 -11.26 -41.89
CA HIS A 211 5.81 -10.80 -41.65
C HIS A 211 6.22 -9.51 -42.39
N ASP A 212 5.45 -9.09 -43.42
CA ASP A 212 5.73 -7.87 -44.19
C ASP A 212 4.89 -6.65 -43.72
N VAL A 213 3.68 -6.86 -43.20
CA VAL A 213 2.84 -5.78 -42.67
C VAL A 213 3.45 -5.13 -41.41
N MET A 214 4.29 -5.86 -40.67
CA MET A 214 4.94 -5.34 -39.47
C MET A 214 6.20 -4.51 -39.77
N LYS A 215 6.83 -4.70 -40.94
CA LYS A 215 8.00 -3.90 -41.35
C LYS A 215 7.61 -2.53 -41.92
N GLU A 216 6.47 -2.45 -42.61
CA GLU A 216 6.00 -1.20 -43.21
C GLU A 216 5.45 -0.21 -42.16
N LYS A 217 4.82 -0.72 -41.08
CA LYS A 217 4.37 0.12 -39.94
C LYS A 217 5.52 0.72 -39.13
N VAL A 218 6.60 -0.03 -38.93
CA VAL A 218 7.75 0.46 -38.15
C VAL A 218 8.52 1.54 -38.91
N GLN A 219 8.57 1.48 -40.25
CA GLN A 219 9.21 2.54 -41.05
C GLN A 219 8.39 3.83 -41.10
N ALA A 220 7.05 3.76 -41.06
CA ALA A 220 6.18 4.93 -41.00
C ALA A 220 6.30 5.71 -39.67
N GLU A 221 6.36 5.02 -38.52
CA GLU A 221 6.49 5.66 -37.20
C GLU A 221 7.87 6.31 -36.97
N VAL A 222 8.93 5.76 -37.57
CA VAL A 222 10.28 6.34 -37.48
C VAL A 222 10.38 7.63 -38.31
N GLN A 223 9.62 7.74 -39.41
CA GLN A 223 9.63 8.91 -40.28
C GLN A 223 8.78 10.08 -39.73
N GLU A 224 7.70 9.77 -39.02
CA GLU A 224 6.84 10.76 -38.36
C GLU A 224 7.52 11.40 -37.13
N ASN A 225 8.25 10.61 -36.33
CA ASN A 225 9.03 11.12 -35.20
C ASN A 225 10.24 11.97 -35.62
N LYS A 226 10.77 11.76 -36.83
CA LYS A 226 11.86 12.56 -37.38
C LYS A 226 11.38 13.93 -37.89
N LEU A 227 10.13 14.03 -38.36
CA LEU A 227 9.53 15.30 -38.80
C LEU A 227 9.06 16.20 -37.64
N MET A 228 8.74 15.63 -36.47
CA MET A 228 8.36 16.41 -35.29
C MET A 228 9.56 16.97 -34.50
N GLY A 229 10.73 16.33 -34.57
CA GLY A 229 11.97 16.83 -33.95
C GLY A 229 12.50 18.13 -34.57
N ASP A 230 12.30 18.34 -35.87
CA ASP A 230 12.78 19.52 -36.60
C ASP A 230 11.83 20.73 -36.54
N LYS A 231 10.70 20.63 -35.82
CA LYS A 231 9.75 21.74 -35.62
C LYS A 231 9.77 22.36 -34.21
N MET A 232 10.65 21.89 -33.32
CA MET A 232 10.81 22.44 -31.96
C MET A 232 12.25 22.87 -31.63
N SER A 233 13.07 23.16 -32.64
CA SER A 233 14.32 23.92 -32.48
C SER A 233 14.30 25.22 -33.26
#